data_AF-A0A4Y8I9P8-F1
#
_entry.id   AF-A0A4Y8I9P8-F1
#
_cell.length_a   1.000
_cell.length_b   1.000
_cell.length_c   1.000
_cell.angle_alpha   90.00
_cell.angle_beta   90.00
_cell.angle_gamma   90.00
#
_symmetry.space_group_name_H-M   'P 1'
#
loop_
_entity.id
_entity.type
_entity.pdbx_description
1 polymer ?
#
loop_
_entity_poly.entity_id
_entity_poly.type
_entity_poly.pdbx_seq_one_letter_code
_entity_poly.pdbx_strand_id
1 'polypeptide(L)' 'MIDLHTHTSASDGTLSPEELITLANKQGIEAIAVTDHDTIEGLPEALETGKRLGIEVIPGMELSVEY' A
#
# COMPACT_ATOMS: atom_id res chain seq x y z
N MET A 1 8.01 9.75 9.11
CA MET A 1 6.54 9.93 8.94
C MET A 1 5.97 8.61 8.43
N ILE A 2 4.79 8.21 8.90
CA ILE A 2 4.17 6.91 8.57
C ILE A 2 2.73 7.14 8.12
N ASP A 3 2.28 6.38 7.12
CA ASP A 3 0.87 6.29 6.69
C ASP A 3 0.38 4.85 6.80
N LEU A 4 -0.71 4.60 7.52
CA LEU A 4 -1.18 3.26 7.87
C LEU A 4 -2.49 2.87 7.17
N HIS A 5 -2.97 3.68 6.23
CA HIS A 5 -4.21 3.40 5.53
C HIS A 5 -4.19 4.03 4.14
N THR A 6 -3.87 3.21 3.13
CA THR A 6 -3.79 3.66 1.73
C THR A 6 -4.28 2.56 0.80
N HIS A 7 -4.96 2.95 -0.28
CA HIS A 7 -5.53 2.03 -1.25
C HIS A 7 -4.79 2.13 -2.58
N THR A 8 -4.70 1.01 -3.27
CA THR A 8 -4.14 0.89 -4.61
C THR A 8 -5.25 0.66 -5.62
N SER A 9 -4.90 0.62 -6.90
CA SER A 9 -5.83 0.24 -7.97
C SER A 9 -6.26 -1.23 -7.91
N ALA A 10 -5.76 -2.04 -6.95
CA ALA A 10 -6.31 -3.37 -6.67
C ALA A 10 -7.67 -3.31 -5.96
N SER A 11 -8.04 -2.16 -5.40
CA SER A 11 -9.40 -1.87 -4.94
C SER A 11 -9.94 -0.59 -5.57
N ASP A 12 -9.93 0.54 -4.86
CA ASP A 12 -10.50 1.82 -5.30
C ASP A 12 -9.48 2.98 -5.32
N GLY A 13 -8.21 2.69 -5.01
CA GLY A 13 -7.11 3.64 -5.12
C GLY A 13 -6.80 4.02 -6.58
N THR A 14 -6.23 5.21 -6.77
CA THR A 14 -5.92 5.72 -8.12
C THR A 14 -4.59 5.21 -8.68
N LEU A 15 -3.64 4.88 -7.81
CA LEU A 15 -2.28 4.48 -8.18
C LEU A 15 -2.13 2.96 -8.13
N SER A 16 -1.33 2.38 -9.03
CA SER A 16 -0.92 0.98 -8.88
C SER A 16 -0.13 0.78 -7.57
N PRO A 17 0.00 -0.47 -7.08
CA PRO A 17 0.86 -0.76 -5.94
C PRO A 17 2.30 -0.22 -6.13
N GLU A 18 2.92 -0.42 -7.30
CA GLU A 18 4.26 0.14 -7.56
C GLU A 18 4.27 1.68 -7.52
N GLU A 19 3.28 2.34 -8.14
CA GLU A 19 3.19 3.80 -8.20
C GLU A 19 3.01 4.42 -6.82
N LEU A 20 2.15 3.82 -5.99
CA LEU A 20 1.89 4.28 -4.62
C LEU A 20 3.16 4.22 -3.76
N ILE A 21 3.85 3.07 -3.75
CA ILE A 21 5.07 2.89 -2.98
C ILE A 21 6.19 3.81 -3.49
N THR A 22 6.29 3.99 -4.81
CA THR A 22 7.24 4.93 -5.43
C THR A 22 6.98 6.37 -5.00
N LEU A 23 5.71 6.78 -4.96
CA LEU A 23 5.31 8.10 -4.48
C LEU A 23 5.64 8.28 -3.00
N ALA A 24 5.30 7.30 -2.15
CA ALA A 24 5.57 7.34 -0.73
C ALA A 24 7.06 7.53 -0.42
N ASN A 25 7.92 6.78 -1.11
CA ASN A 25 9.38 6.93 -1.00
C ASN A 25 9.86 8.34 -1.42
N LYS A 26 9.31 8.89 -2.52
CA LYS A 26 9.64 10.26 -2.97
C LYS A 26 9.22 11.33 -1.98
N GLN A 27 8.16 11.10 -1.21
CA GLN A 27 7.67 12.02 -0.18
C GLN A 27 8.41 11.88 1.15
N GLY A 28 9.37 10.95 1.27
CA GLY A 28 10.11 10.71 2.51
C GLY A 28 9.27 10.02 3.59
N ILE A 29 8.24 9.26 3.20
CA ILE A 29 7.52 8.38 4.12
C ILE A 29 8.44 7.21 4.48
N GLU A 30 8.55 6.89 5.76
CA GLU A 30 9.43 5.84 6.28
C GLU A 30 8.76 4.46 6.24
N ALA A 31 7.44 4.43 6.49
CA ALA A 31 6.62 3.23 6.40
C ALA A 31 5.23 3.56 5.85
N ILE A 32 4.71 2.69 4.98
CA ILE A 32 3.37 2.81 4.38
C ILE A 32 2.63 1.48 4.46
N ALA A 33 1.34 1.50 4.81
CA ALA A 33 0.48 0.31 4.77
C ALA A 33 -0.42 0.30 3.53
N VAL A 34 -0.47 -0.84 2.83
CA VAL A 34 -1.45 -1.09 1.76
C VAL A 34 -2.63 -1.83 2.38
N THR A 35 -3.81 -1.23 2.30
CA THR A 35 -5.04 -1.67 2.97
C THR A 35 -6.22 -1.71 2.01
N ASP A 36 -6.05 -2.31 0.84
CA ASP A 36 -7.11 -2.42 -0.17
C ASP A 36 -8.40 -3.06 0.40
N HIS A 37 -9.55 -2.66 -0.14
CA HIS A 37 -10.86 -3.17 0.26
C HIS A 37 -11.02 -4.66 -0.07
N ASP A 38 -11.21 -5.49 0.95
CA ASP A 38 -11.56 -6.92 0.87
C ASP A 38 -10.63 -7.76 -0.03
N THR A 39 -9.41 -7.29 -0.27
CA THR A 39 -8.42 -7.96 -1.12
C THR A 39 -6.99 -7.73 -0.63
N ILE A 40 -6.11 -8.65 -1.03
CA ILE A 40 -4.65 -8.56 -0.83
C ILE A 40 -3.89 -8.61 -2.16
N GLU A 41 -4.59 -8.50 -3.29
CA GLU A 41 -4.01 -8.66 -4.63
C GLU A 41 -2.89 -7.66 -4.94
N GLY A 42 -2.94 -6.45 -4.35
CA GLY A 42 -1.89 -5.44 -4.49
C GLY A 42 -0.62 -5.71 -3.67
N LEU A 43 -0.68 -6.55 -2.64
CA LEU A 43 0.43 -6.72 -1.68
C LEU A 43 1.73 -7.28 -2.31
N PRO A 44 1.72 -8.31 -3.19
CA PRO A 44 2.96 -8.84 -3.75
C PRO A 44 3.81 -7.78 -4.46
N GLU A 45 3.17 -6.95 -5.30
CA GLU A 45 3.82 -5.88 -6.07
C GLU A 45 4.28 -4.74 -5.15
N ALA A 46 3.46 -4.33 -4.17
CA ALA A 46 3.83 -3.30 -3.20
C ALA A 46 5.03 -3.73 -2.34
N LEU A 47 5.03 -4.98 -1.85
CA LEU A 47 6.13 -5.53 -1.04
C LEU A 47 7.44 -5.66 -1.85
N GLU A 48 7.36 -6.08 -3.11
CA GLU A 48 8.53 -6.12 -4.00
C GLU A 48 9.09 -4.72 -4.25
N THR A 49 8.22 -3.75 -4.53
CA THR A 49 8.62 -2.35 -4.73
C THR A 49 9.21 -1.74 -3.47
N GLY A 50 8.63 -2.01 -2.30
CA GLY A 50 9.14 -1.58 -1.00
C GLY A 50 10.57 -2.06 -0.75
N LYS A 51 10.82 -3.36 -0.98
CA LYS A 51 12.17 -3.95 -0.87
C LYS A 51 13.17 -3.30 -1.82
N ARG A 52 12.76 -3.02 -3.06
CA ARG A 52 13.62 -2.39 -4.08
C ARG A 52 13.97 -0.95 -3.73
N LEU A 53 13.05 -0.20 -3.12
CA LEU A 53 13.24 1.22 -2.79
C LEU A 53 13.76 1.46 -1.37
N GLY A 54 13.72 0.45 -0.49
CA GLY A 54 14.16 0.58 0.90
C GLY A 54 13.14 1.28 1.82
N ILE A 55 11.86 1.32 1.42
CA ILE A 55 10.75 1.81 2.25
C ILE A 55 10.04 0.62 2.90
N GLU A 56 9.66 0.76 4.18
CA GLU A 56 8.91 -0.28 4.87
C GLU A 56 7.46 -0.32 4.37
N VAL A 57 7.03 -1.49 3.89
CA VAL A 57 5.65 -1.71 3.45
C VAL A 57 4.98 -2.66 4.45
N ILE A 58 3.92 -2.18 5.09
CA ILE A 58 3.15 -2.92 6.09
C ILE A 58 1.96 -3.57 5.38
N PRO A 59 1.88 -4.91 5.33
CA PRO A 59 0.74 -5.58 4.70
C PRO A 59 -0.52 -5.43 5.56
N GLY A 60 -1.61 -4.98 4.96
CA GLY A 60 -2.94 -4.87 5.56
C GLY A 60 -4.05 -5.14 4.56
N MET A 61 -5.29 -4.99 5.02
CA MET A 61 -6.52 -5.08 4.22
C MET A 61 -7.61 -4.34 4.97
N GLU A 62 -8.45 -3.60 4.27
CA GLU A 62 -9.67 -3.02 4.85
C GLU A 62 -10.83 -4.01 4.66
N LEU A 63 -11.45 -4.43 5.76
CA LEU A 63 -12.54 -5.42 5.76
C LEU A 63 -13.91 -4.74 5.82
N SER A 64 -14.79 -5.07 4.87
CA SER A 64 -16.20 -4.70 4.93
C SER A 64 -16.94 -5.53 5.98
N VAL A 65 -17.76 -4.88 6.82
CA VAL A 65 -18.53 -5.53 7.90
C VAL A 65 -19.97 -5.03 7.94
N GLU A 66 -20.90 -5.91 8.31
CA GLU A 66 -22.32 -5.61 8.53
C GLU A 66 -22.74 -6.04 9.95
N TYR A 67 -23.80 -5.41 10.50
CA TYR A 67 -24.24 -5.54 11.91
C TYR A 67 -25.38 -6.53 12.11
#